data_AF-A0AAU6X554-F1
#
_entry.id   AF-A0AAU6X554-F1
#
_cell.length_a   1.000
_cell.length_b   1.000
_cell.length_c   1.000
_cell.angle_alpha   90.00
_cell.angle_beta   90.00
_cell.angle_gamma   90.00
#
_symmetry.space_group_name_H-M   'P 1'
#
loop_
_entity.id
_entity.type
_entity.pdbx_description
1 polymer ?
#
loop_
_entity_poly.entity_id
_entity_poly.type
_entity_poly.pdbx_seq_one_letter_code
_entity_poly.pdbx_strand_id
1 'polypeptide(L)'
;MDISLIPVKPGQICKIVSDVPDMEEEEVYIVAEDPADFNEDDEILVVGLKELQRNARNPDNAERIGVRKDQLVVVAVDLESYIHSWNDRDNKK
;
A
#
# COMPACT_ATOMS: atom_id res chain seq x y z
N MET A 1 14.68 1.13 12.35
CA MET A 1 13.35 0.52 12.30
C MET A 1 13.45 -0.61 11.31
N ASP A 2 13.26 -1.85 11.74
CA ASP A 2 13.08 -2.98 10.82
C ASP A 2 11.78 -2.73 10.08
N ILE A 3 11.88 -2.25 8.85
CA ILE A 3 10.75 -2.23 7.94
C ILE A 3 10.57 -3.70 7.57
N SER A 4 9.57 -4.37 8.15
CA SER A 4 9.15 -5.65 7.59
C SER A 4 8.80 -5.36 6.13
N LEU A 5 9.47 -6.04 5.21
CA LEU A 5 9.21 -5.81 3.79
C LEU A 5 7.74 -6.13 3.50
N ILE A 6 7.22 -7.20 4.10
CA ILE A 6 5.81 -7.60 3.94
C ILE A 6 4.88 -6.91 4.95
N PRO A 7 3.59 -6.70 4.58
CA PRO A 7 2.59 -6.15 5.49
C PRO A 7 2.21 -7.15 6.59
N VAL A 8 1.96 -6.61 7.78
CA VAL A 8 1.65 -7.35 9.02
C VAL A 8 0.39 -6.82 9.71
N LYS A 9 -0.19 -5.70 9.26
CA LYS A 9 -1.39 -5.07 9.81
C LYS A 9 -2.26 -4.44 8.71
N PRO A 10 -3.59 -4.37 8.91
CA PRO A 10 -4.46 -3.54 8.10
C PRO A 10 -4.02 -2.08 8.11
N GLY A 11 -4.28 -1.36 7.01
CA GLY A 11 -4.03 0.09 6.93
C GLY A 11 -2.58 0.49 6.62
N GLN A 12 -1.66 -0.46 6.54
CA GLN A 12 -0.29 -0.17 6.11
C GLN A 12 -0.26 0.24 4.63
N ILE A 13 0.65 1.15 4.29
CA ILE A 13 0.83 1.64 2.92
C ILE A 13 1.92 0.81 2.25
N CYS A 14 1.59 0.23 1.11
CA CYS A 14 2.45 -0.69 0.38
C CYS A 14 2.62 -0.27 -1.09
N LYS A 15 3.70 -0.77 -1.70
CA LYS A 15 3.89 -0.82 -3.15
C LYS A 15 3.89 -2.27 -3.60
N ILE A 16 3.41 -2.53 -4.82
CA ILE A 16 3.55 -3.82 -5.46
C ILE A 16 4.94 -3.89 -6.10
N VAL A 17 5.69 -4.94 -5.83
CA VAL A 17 6.97 -5.21 -6.48
C VAL A 17 6.68 -5.69 -7.90
N SER A 18 6.97 -4.83 -8.89
CA SER A 18 6.93 -5.18 -10.30
C SER A 18 8.32 -5.57 -10.77
N ASP A 19 8.42 -6.71 -11.48
CA ASP A 19 9.66 -7.13 -12.16
C ASP A 19 9.96 -6.27 -13.39
N VAL A 20 8.98 -5.47 -13.83
CA VAL A 20 9.12 -4.52 -14.92
C VAL A 20 9.45 -3.16 -14.31
N PRO A 21 10.60 -2.54 -14.64
CA PRO A 21 10.88 -1.17 -14.20
C PRO A 21 9.85 -0.25 -14.86
N ASP A 22 8.84 0.16 -14.08
CA ASP A 22 7.67 0.84 -14.63
C ASP A 22 7.96 2.27 -15.08
N MET A 23 7.41 2.59 -16.26
CA MET A 23 7.25 3.93 -16.82
C MET A 23 6.04 4.67 -16.21
N GLU A 24 5.32 4.05 -15.28
CA GLU A 24 4.11 4.58 -14.64
C GLU A 24 4.40 5.27 -13.30
N GLU A 25 3.51 6.19 -12.92
CA GLU A 25 3.59 6.94 -11.66
C GLU A 25 3.62 5.98 -10.46
N GLU A 26 4.43 6.28 -9.44
CA GLU A 26 4.54 5.48 -8.20
C GLU A 26 3.15 5.30 -7.54
N GLU A 27 2.45 4.22 -7.87
CA GLU A 27 1.17 3.89 -7.25
C GLU A 27 1.41 3.22 -5.89
N VAL A 28 0.58 3.61 -4.92
CA VAL A 28 0.62 3.09 -3.56
C VAL A 28 -0.75 2.60 -3.16
N TYR A 29 -0.75 1.54 -2.36
CA TYR A 29 -1.94 0.81 -1.96
C TYR A 29 -2.04 0.77 -0.44
N ILE A 30 -3.26 0.69 0.09
CA ILE A 30 -3.52 0.42 1.49
C ILE A 30 -3.99 -1.02 1.64
N VAL A 31 -3.52 -1.68 2.68
CA VAL A 31 -3.94 -3.05 3.00
C VAL A 31 -5.34 -3.03 3.61
N ALA A 32 -6.28 -3.76 2.99
CA ALA A 32 -7.70 -3.71 3.34
C ALA A 32 -8.14 -4.80 4.33
N GLU A 33 -7.32 -5.84 4.51
CA GLU A 33 -7.60 -7.00 5.36
C GLU A 33 -6.53 -7.16 6.44
N ASP A 34 -6.68 -8.11 7.36
CA ASP A 34 -5.65 -8.42 8.36
C ASP A 34 -4.60 -9.38 7.77
N PRO A 35 -3.35 -8.93 7.49
CA PRO A 35 -2.33 -9.79 6.90
C PRO A 35 -1.90 -10.93 7.82
N ALA A 36 -2.17 -10.84 9.13
CA ALA A 36 -1.82 -11.88 10.08
C ALA A 36 -2.57 -13.21 9.81
N ASP A 37 -3.71 -13.15 9.11
CA ASP A 37 -4.53 -14.31 8.76
C ASP A 37 -4.03 -15.05 7.50
N PHE A 38 -2.99 -14.54 6.84
CA PHE A 38 -2.51 -15.02 5.54
C PHE A 38 -1.01 -15.38 5.56
N ASN A 39 -0.65 -16.45 4.86
CA ASN A 39 0.74 -16.82 4.59
C ASN A 39 1.36 -15.86 3.55
N GLU A 40 2.68 -15.91 3.40
CA GLU A 40 3.40 -15.02 2.48
C GLU A 40 3.03 -15.23 1.01
N ASP A 41 2.64 -16.46 0.64
CA ASP A 41 2.24 -16.83 -0.72
C ASP A 41 0.75 -16.63 -1.01
N ASP A 42 -0.06 -16.34 0.01
CA ASP A 42 -1.49 -16.07 -0.10
C ASP A 42 -1.74 -14.68 -0.70
N GLU A 43 -2.87 -14.55 -1.41
CA GLU A 43 -3.35 -13.26 -1.90
C GLU A 43 -4.10 -12.51 -0.80
N ILE A 44 -3.79 -11.22 -0.65
CA ILE A 44 -4.52 -10.30 0.22
C ILE A 44 -5.10 -9.14 -0.59
N LEU A 45 -6.20 -8.57 -0.10
CA LEU A 45 -6.82 -7.42 -0.76
C LEU A 45 -6.14 -6.11 -0.39
N VAL A 46 -5.80 -5.34 -1.41
CA VAL A 46 -5.29 -3.97 -1.28
C VAL A 46 -6.13 -3.01 -2.12
N VAL A 47 -6.11 -1.73 -1.76
CA VAL A 47 -6.84 -0.66 -2.47
C VAL A 47 -5.89 0.47 -2.83
N GLY A 48 -5.90 0.91 -4.08
CA GLY A 48 -5.09 2.06 -4.50
C GLY A 48 -5.55 3.35 -3.81
N LEU A 49 -4.61 4.18 -3.34
CA LEU A 49 -4.98 5.45 -2.68
C LEU A 49 -5.74 6.39 -3.63
N LYS A 50 -5.39 6.39 -4.92
CA LYS A 50 -6.12 7.15 -5.95
C LYS A 50 -7.58 6.70 -6.06
N GLU A 51 -7.83 5.40 -5.94
CA GLU A 51 -9.17 4.83 -6.03
C GLU A 51 -10.01 5.13 -4.77
N LEU A 52 -9.40 5.09 -3.59
CA LEU A 52 -10.04 5.59 -2.36
C LEU A 52 -10.38 7.07 -2.44
N GLN A 53 -9.49 7.89 -3.01
CA GLN A 53 -9.75 9.31 -3.19
C GLN A 53 -10.92 9.56 -4.15
N ARG A 54 -11.00 8.82 -5.27
CA ARG A 54 -12.13 8.89 -6.21
C ARG A 54 -13.45 8.50 -5.54
N ASN A 55 -13.41 7.53 -4.63
CA ASN A 55 -14.57 7.03 -3.90
C ASN A 55 -14.69 7.61 -2.48
N ALA A 56 -14.11 8.78 -2.19
CA ALA A 56 -14.04 9.32 -0.81
C ALA A 56 -15.41 9.50 -0.13
N ARG A 57 -16.50 9.66 -0.91
CA ARG A 57 -17.88 9.73 -0.38
C ARG A 57 -18.44 8.38 0.05
N ASN A 58 -17.95 7.29 -0.53
CA ASN A 58 -18.31 5.92 -0.20
C ASN A 58 -17.10 4.99 -0.44
N PRO A 59 -16.13 4.93 0.48
CA PRO A 59 -14.88 4.19 0.29
C PRO A 59 -15.07 2.70 0.02
N ASP A 60 -16.20 2.12 0.46
CA ASP A 60 -16.50 0.70 0.24
C ASP A 60 -16.68 0.33 -1.24
N ASN A 61 -17.01 1.31 -2.09
CA ASN A 61 -17.11 1.16 -3.53
C ASN A 61 -15.75 1.15 -4.25
N ALA A 62 -14.66 1.49 -3.56
CA ALA A 62 -13.33 1.46 -4.17
C ALA A 62 -12.97 0.02 -4.59
N GLU A 63 -12.43 -0.10 -5.80
CA GLU A 63 -11.97 -1.37 -6.33
C GLU A 63 -10.84 -1.96 -5.45
N ARG A 64 -11.00 -3.22 -5.06
CA ARG A 64 -10.00 -4.00 -4.33
C ARG A 64 -9.31 -4.93 -5.31
N ILE A 65 -7.98 -5.00 -5.25
CA ILE A 65 -7.18 -5.92 -6.05
C ILE A 65 -6.55 -6.97 -5.14
N GLY A 66 -6.51 -8.22 -5.59
CA GLY A 66 -5.78 -9.30 -4.92
C GLY A 66 -4.32 -9.29 -5.33
N VAL A 67 -3.41 -9.31 -4.35
CA VAL A 67 -1.96 -9.33 -4.58
C VAL A 67 -1.33 -10.32 -3.61
N ARG A 68 -0.35 -11.10 -4.07
CA ARG A 68 0.38 -12.00 -3.18
C ARG A 68 1.13 -11.19 -2.12
N LYS A 69 1.05 -11.64 -0.87
CA LYS A 69 1.63 -10.90 0.26
C LYS A 69 3.14 -10.71 0.13
N ASP A 70 3.85 -11.66 -0.46
CA ASP A 70 5.28 -11.59 -0.78
C ASP A 70 5.64 -10.57 -1.89
N GLN A 71 4.66 -10.11 -2.67
CA GLN A 71 4.81 -9.07 -3.69
C GLN A 71 4.56 -7.66 -3.15
N LEU A 72 4.24 -7.50 -1.86
CA LEU A 72 3.98 -6.21 -1.24
C LEU A 72 5.18 -5.74 -0.44
N VAL A 73 5.57 -4.49 -0.65
CA VAL A 73 6.59 -3.80 0.15
C VAL A 73 5.97 -2.65 0.94
N VAL A 74 6.03 -2.72 2.27
CA VAL A 74 5.58 -1.65 3.16
C VAL A 74 6.47 -0.42 2.99
N VAL A 75 5.86 0.71 2.65
CA VAL A 75 6.53 2.02 2.53
C VAL A 75 6.16 2.99 3.66
N ALA A 76 5.04 2.76 4.35
CA ALA A 76 4.67 3.47 5.56
C ALA A 76 3.74 2.64 6.45
N VAL A 77 3.77 2.93 7.77
CA VAL A 77 2.94 2.24 8.76
C VAL A 77 1.46 2.64 8.70
N ASP A 78 1.17 3.84 8.19
CA ASP A 78 -0.16 4.39 8.00
C ASP A 78 -0.12 5.56 6.99
N LEU A 79 -1.30 6.08 6.65
CA LEU A 79 -1.46 7.18 5.69
C LEU A 79 -0.83 8.50 6.19
N GLU A 80 -0.87 8.79 7.49
CA GLU A 80 -0.28 10.01 8.06
C GLU A 80 1.23 10.01 7.88
N SER A 81 1.88 8.90 8.27
CA SER A 81 3.30 8.66 8.11
C SER A 81 3.72 8.72 6.65
N TYR A 82 2.90 8.19 5.74
CA TYR A 82 3.13 8.29 4.30
C TYR A 82 3.12 9.76 3.82
N ILE A 83 2.08 10.53 4.17
CA ILE A 83 1.97 11.95 3.81
C ILE A 83 3.14 12.76 4.37
N HIS A 84 3.51 12.54 5.62
CA HIS A 84 4.68 13.18 6.22
C HIS A 84 5.98 12.84 5.47
N SER A 85 6.19 11.57 5.14
CA SER A 85 7.39 11.14 4.39
C SER A 85 7.49 11.79 3.00
N TRP A 86 6.33 12.05 2.36
CA TRP A 86 6.26 12.70 1.07
C TRP A 86 6.61 14.19 1.18
N ASN A 87 6.04 14.89 2.16
CA ASN A 87 6.34 16.31 2.43
C ASN A 87 7.81 16.53 2.81
N ASP A 88 8.41 15.63 3.59
CA ASP A 88 9.83 15.70 3.97
C ASP A 88 10.78 15.44 2.79
N ARG A 89 10.34 14.65 1.80
CA ARG A 89 11.09 14.42 0.55
C ARG A 89 11.13 15.67 -0.31
N ASP A 90 10.04 16.44 -0.39
CA ASP A 90 9.97 17.64 -1.23
C ASP A 90 10.61 18.88 -0.55
N ASN A 91 10.58 18.95 0.79
CA ASN A 91 11.25 20.01 1.57
C ASN A 91 12.80 19.90 1.61
N LYS A 92 13.37 18.86 1.02
CA LYS A 92 14.84 18.70 0.89
C LYS A 92 15.41 19.23 -0.44
N LYS A 93 14.64 20.02 -1.20
CA LYS A 93 15.12 20.74 -2.38
C LYS A 93 15.58 22.15 -2.06
#